data_AF-A0A382GEK1-F1
#
_entry.id   AF-A0A382GEK1-F1
#
_cell.length_a   1.000
_cell.length_b   1.000
_cell.length_c   1.000
_cell.angle_alpha   90.00
_cell.angle_beta   90.00
_cell.angle_gamma   90.00
#
_symmetry.space_group_name_H-M   'P 1'
#
loop_
_entity.id
_entity.type
_entity.pdbx_description
1 polymer ?
#
loop_
_entity_poly.entity_id
_entity_poly.type
_entity_poly.pdbx_seq_one_letter_code
_entity_poly.pdbx_strand_id
1 'polypeptide(L)' 'ADLPGGDFGVLENSIRTKIYALADETALHPGHGPDTTVGQEKATNPFVRV' A
#
# COMPACT_ATOMS: atom_id res chain seq x y z
N ALA A 1 -10.68 2.59 13.97
CA ALA A 1 -11.05 3.13 12.66
C ALA A 1 -11.55 4.54 12.86
N ASP A 2 -11.12 5.46 12.01
CA ASP A 2 -11.52 6.87 11.96
C ASP A 2 -12.83 7.07 11.19
N LEU A 3 -13.13 6.21 10.21
CA LEU A 3 -14.37 6.22 9.43
C LEU A 3 -15.19 4.92 9.62
N PRO A 4 -16.53 4.98 9.52
CA PRO A 4 -17.39 3.80 9.60
C PRO A 4 -17.00 2.73 8.58
N GLY A 5 -16.80 1.49 9.05
CA GLY A 5 -16.42 0.36 8.21
C GLY A 5 -14.92 0.26 7.88
N GLY A 6 -14.09 1.20 8.32
CA GLY A 6 -12.63 1.08 8.17
C GLY A 6 -12.04 0.03 9.11
N ASP A 7 -11.03 -0.70 8.66
CA ASP A 7 -10.24 -1.60 9.49
C ASP A 7 -8.77 -1.58 9.01
N PHE A 8 -7.86 -1.15 9.88
CA PHE A 8 -6.45 -1.02 9.53
C PHE A 8 -5.78 -2.38 9.30
N GLY A 9 -6.14 -3.41 10.08
CA GLY A 9 -5.56 -4.74 9.91
C GLY A 9 -5.97 -5.38 8.59
N VAL A 10 -7.23 -5.19 8.18
CA VAL A 10 -7.71 -5.63 6.85
C VAL A 10 -6.98 -4.88 5.73
N LEU A 11 -6.82 -3.56 5.87
CA LEU A 11 -6.13 -2.73 4.88
C LEU A 11 -4.65 -3.12 4.75
N GLU A 12 -3.93 -3.23 5.88
CA GLU A 12 -2.53 -3.62 5.93
C GLU A 12 -2.32 -5.00 5.28
N ASN A 13 -3.14 -6.00 5.66
CA ASN A 13 -3.06 -7.33 5.09
C ASN A 13 -3.34 -7.33 3.58
N SER A 14 -4.28 -6.51 3.11
CA SER A 14 -4.57 -6.38 1.68
C SER A 14 -3.39 -5.78 0.91
N ILE A 15 -2.74 -4.74 1.44
CA ILE A 15 -1.55 -4.15 0.83
C ILE A 15 -0.42 -5.19 0.73
N ARG A 16 -0.13 -5.89 1.83
CA ARG A 16 0.96 -6.90 1.87
C ARG A 16 0.72 -8.06 0.90
N THR A 17 -0.50 -8.58 0.85
CA THR A 17 -0.81 -9.81 0.10
C THR A 17 -1.22 -9.58 -1.35
N LYS A 18 -1.66 -8.37 -1.70
CA LYS A 18 -2.12 -8.04 -3.06
C LYS A 18 -1.18 -7.10 -3.79
N ILE A 19 -0.74 -6.03 -3.14
CA ILE A 19 0.08 -4.99 -3.78
C ILE A 19 1.56 -5.34 -3.69
N TYR A 20 2.07 -5.67 -2.49
CA TYR A 20 3.48 -6.02 -2.31
C TYR A 20 3.86 -7.39 -2.89
N ALA A 21 2.87 -8.19 -3.32
CA ALA A 21 3.07 -9.41 -4.09
C ALA A 21 3.41 -9.16 -5.57
N LEU A 22 3.27 -7.92 -6.05
CA LEU A 22 3.61 -7.53 -7.43
C LEU A 22 5.12 -7.22 -7.56
N ALA A 23 5.59 -7.17 -8.80
CA ALA A 23 6.97 -6.80 -9.12
C ALA A 23 7.28 -5.35 -8.70
N ASP A 24 8.49 -5.06 -8.27
CA ASP A 24 8.87 -3.78 -7.66
C ASP A 24 8.74 -2.59 -8.63
N GLU A 25 8.94 -2.83 -9.93
CA GLU A 25 8.77 -1.87 -11.02
C GLU A 25 7.31 -1.57 -11.37
N THR A 26 6.35 -2.27 -10.76
CA THR A 26 4.92 -2.04 -10.98
C THR A 26 4.56 -0.63 -10.54
N ALA A 27 4.07 0.18 -11.49
CA ALA A 27 3.57 1.52 -11.23
C ALA A 27 2.27 1.47 -10.42
N LEU A 28 2.18 2.33 -9.41
CA LEU A 28 0.99 2.53 -8.58
C LEU A 28 0.45 3.94 -8.84
N HIS A 29 -0.81 4.02 -9.26
CA HIS A 29 -1.54 5.27 -9.54
C HIS A 29 -2.62 5.48 -8.46
N PRO A 30 -2.31 6.21 -7.37
CA PRO A 30 -3.27 6.39 -6.28
C PRO A 30 -4.39 7.36 -6.67
N GLY A 31 -5.53 7.28 -5.98
CA GLY A 31 -6.61 8.26 -6.15
C GLY A 31 -6.24 9.66 -5.66
N HIS A 32 -5.26 9.77 -4.76
CA HIS A 32 -4.73 11.04 -4.24
C HIS A 32 -3.21 10.98 -4.10
N GLY A 33 -2.55 12.09 -4.41
CA GLY A 33 -1.09 12.18 -4.35
C GLY A 33 -0.42 11.79 -5.68
N PRO A 34 0.92 11.77 -5.70
CA PRO A 34 1.70 11.45 -6.89
C PRO A 34 1.77 9.94 -7.16
N ASP A 35 2.11 9.59 -8.39
CA ASP A 35 2.46 8.21 -8.78
C ASP A 35 3.70 7.71 -8.03
N THR A 36 3.76 6.40 -7.81
CA THR A 36 4.86 5.70 -7.13
C THR A 36 5.04 4.29 -7.73
N THR A 37 5.91 3.47 -7.15
CA THR A 37 6.06 2.05 -7.50
C THR A 37 5.95 1.15 -6.28
N VAL A 38 5.68 -0.13 -6.50
CA VAL A 38 5.65 -1.14 -5.43
C VAL A 38 6.98 -1.16 -4.65
N GLY A 39 8.11 -1.12 -5.34
CA GLY A 39 9.44 -1.11 -4.71
C GLY A 39 9.68 0.12 -3.85
N GLN A 40 9.27 1.30 -4.34
CA GLN A 40 9.38 2.54 -3.57
C GLN A 40 8.53 2.47 -2.29
N GLU A 41 7.27 2.04 -2.39
CA GLU A 41 6.39 1.91 -1.22
C GLU A 41 6.93 0.89 -0.20
N LYS A 42 7.41 -0.29 -0.64
CA LYS A 42 8.04 -1.26 0.27
C LYS A 42 9.21 -0.66 1.06
N ALA A 43 9.98 0.22 0.44
CA ALA A 43 11.16 0.81 1.04
C ALA A 43 10.84 2.00 1.96
N THR A 44 9.83 2.81 1.63
CA THR A 44 9.62 4.11 2.27
C THR A 44 8.29 4.30 2.98
N ASN A 45 7.30 3.42 2.77
CA ASN A 45 5.98 3.59 3.38
C ASN A 45 6.06 3.50 4.91
N PRO A 46 5.67 4.55 5.65
CA PRO A 46 5.87 4.59 7.10
C PRO A 46 4.82 3.77 7.87
N PHE A 47 3.72 3.38 7.22
CA PHE A 47 2.56 2.75 7.85
C PHE A 47 2.54 1.23 7.65
N VAL A 48 2.90 0.77 6.45
CA VAL A 48 2.92 -0.65 6.10
C VAL A 48 4.32 -1.01 5.64
N ARG A 49 5.04 -1.75 6.49
CA ARG A 49 6.39 -2.23 6.20
C ARG A 49 6.33 -3.61 5.55
N VAL A 50 7.44 -4.14 5.03
CA VAL A 50 7.53 -5.56 4.65
C VAL A 50 7.90 -6.40 5.87
#